data_AF-A0AAE0DHY9-F1
#
_entry.id   AF-A0AAE0DHY9-F1
#
_cell.length_a   1.000
_cell.length_b   1.000
_cell.length_c   1.000
_cell.angle_alpha   90.00
_cell.angle_beta   90.00
_cell.angle_gamma   90.00
#
_symmetry.space_group_name_H-M   'P 1'
#
loop_
_entity.id
_entity.type
_entity.pdbx_description
1 polymer ?
#
loop_
_entity_poly.entity_id
_entity_poly.type
_entity_poly.pdbx_seq_one_letter_code
_entity_poly.pdbx_strand_id
1 'polypeptide(L)'
;MSIRDANGSGKVVHEGPAINSTKRCTDCFGGHGAYASMPDYFKILMSLLLDDEKVLKKETTKMMFEPQLSEESIEAQKKLWTDPANTKLFVGEFPPTFVDREASLCGLYGDQVKLPRDTKTGEMITLFEKAMYKRSMEKKAKM
;
A
#
# COMPACT_ATOMS: atom_id res chain seq x y z
N MET A 1 -3.72 -15.36 4.66
CA MET A 1 -3.00 -14.82 3.47
C MET A 1 -3.89 -14.98 2.25
N SER A 2 -3.72 -14.16 1.21
CA SER A 2 -4.39 -14.39 -0.09
C SER A 2 -3.77 -15.61 -0.75
N ILE A 3 -4.56 -16.61 -1.10
CA ILE A 3 -4.12 -17.72 -1.94
C ILE A 3 -4.93 -17.75 -3.24
N ARG A 4 -4.51 -18.57 -4.19
CA ARG A 4 -5.31 -18.89 -5.38
C ARG A 4 -6.18 -20.11 -5.07
N ASP A 5 -7.38 -20.14 -5.63
CA ASP A 5 -8.26 -21.29 -5.46
C ASP A 5 -7.65 -22.58 -6.04
N ALA A 6 -7.94 -23.69 -5.36
CA ALA A 6 -7.37 -25.00 -5.70
C ALA A 6 -7.88 -25.57 -7.04
N ASN A 7 -8.99 -25.03 -7.58
CA ASN A 7 -9.57 -25.45 -8.86
C ASN A 7 -8.81 -24.85 -10.08
N GLY A 8 -7.78 -24.01 -9.86
CA GLY A 8 -6.99 -23.40 -10.93
C GLY A 8 -7.67 -22.25 -11.67
N SER A 9 -8.78 -21.70 -11.16
CA SER A 9 -9.45 -20.56 -11.80
C SER A 9 -8.65 -19.26 -11.67
N GLY A 10 -7.74 -19.21 -10.70
CA GLY A 10 -6.93 -18.04 -10.40
C GLY A 10 -7.65 -17.03 -9.50
N LYS A 11 -8.83 -17.38 -8.99
CA LYS A 11 -9.57 -16.54 -8.04
C LYS A 11 -8.79 -16.41 -6.74
N VAL A 12 -8.78 -15.21 -6.19
CA VAL A 12 -8.21 -14.98 -4.86
C VAL A 12 -9.17 -15.55 -3.81
N VAL A 13 -8.68 -16.46 -2.98
CA VAL A 13 -9.42 -17.00 -1.84
C VAL A 13 -8.60 -16.83 -0.56
N HIS A 14 -9.28 -16.85 0.58
CA HIS A 14 -8.66 -16.71 1.88
C HIS A 14 -8.51 -18.09 2.54
N GLU A 15 -7.29 -18.44 2.94
CA GLU A 15 -7.02 -19.63 3.74
C GLU A 15 -6.13 -19.30 4.95
N GLY A 16 -6.42 -19.97 6.06
CA GLY A 16 -5.67 -19.89 7.32
C GLY A 16 -6.03 -18.70 8.22
N PRO A 17 -5.54 -18.69 9.48
CA PRO A 17 -5.76 -17.56 10.37
C PRO A 17 -5.02 -16.32 9.84
N ALA A 18 -5.77 -15.28 9.49
CA ALA A 18 -5.31 -13.90 9.40
C ALA A 18 -4.93 -13.33 10.78
N ILE A 19 -4.20 -12.22 10.75
CA ILE A 19 -4.03 -11.33 11.91
C ILE A 19 -5.42 -11.02 12.47
N ASN A 20 -5.64 -11.31 13.76
CA ASN A 20 -6.92 -11.19 14.47
C ASN A 20 -8.07 -12.12 14.03
N SER A 21 -7.90 -13.00 13.03
CA SER A 21 -8.96 -13.95 12.66
C SER A 21 -8.90 -15.22 13.51
N THR A 22 -9.19 -15.08 14.80
CA THR A 22 -9.80 -16.22 15.49
C THR A 22 -11.08 -16.58 14.74
N LYS A 23 -11.49 -17.86 14.73
CA LYS A 23 -12.75 -18.32 14.07
C LYS A 23 -14.03 -17.58 14.53
N ARG A 24 -13.93 -16.60 15.43
CA ARG A 24 -15.00 -15.81 16.01
C ARG A 24 -15.18 -14.43 15.39
N CYS A 25 -14.20 -13.92 14.64
CA CYS A 25 -14.34 -12.64 13.94
C CYS A 25 -14.94 -12.87 12.56
N THR A 26 -16.20 -12.49 12.40
CA THR A 26 -16.97 -12.63 11.13
C THR A 26 -17.26 -11.30 10.46
N ASP A 27 -17.01 -10.18 11.14
CA ASP A 27 -17.20 -8.84 10.62
C ASP A 27 -16.06 -8.37 9.70
N CYS A 28 -16.34 -7.35 8.89
CA CYS A 28 -15.35 -6.69 8.06
C CYS A 28 -14.49 -5.71 8.88
N PHE A 29 -13.17 -5.92 8.91
CA PHE A 29 -12.22 -4.98 9.51
C PHE A 29 -11.67 -4.03 8.44
N GLY A 30 -12.06 -2.75 8.46
CA GLY A 30 -11.65 -1.79 7.43
C GLY A 30 -10.13 -1.53 7.37
N GLY A 31 -9.42 -1.73 8.50
CA GLY A 31 -7.97 -1.55 8.56
C GLY A 31 -7.15 -2.78 8.15
N HIS A 32 -7.75 -3.98 8.08
CA HIS A 32 -7.07 -5.22 7.68
C HIS A 32 -8.08 -6.32 7.28
N GLY A 33 -7.69 -7.25 6.40
CA GLY A 33 -8.55 -8.40 6.04
C GLY A 33 -9.25 -8.29 4.69
N ALA A 34 -9.02 -7.19 3.96
CA ALA A 34 -9.26 -7.18 2.52
C ALA A 34 -8.27 -8.10 1.80
N TYR A 35 -8.76 -8.82 0.79
CA TYR A 35 -7.95 -9.64 -0.11
C TYR A 35 -8.29 -9.28 -1.56
N ALA A 36 -7.27 -9.05 -2.38
CA ALA A 36 -7.44 -8.70 -3.78
C ALA A 36 -6.33 -9.32 -4.63
N SER A 37 -6.55 -9.37 -5.95
CA SER A 37 -5.46 -9.57 -6.90
C SER A 37 -4.68 -8.27 -7.05
N MET A 38 -3.37 -8.35 -7.36
CA MET A 38 -2.58 -7.14 -7.63
C MET A 38 -3.19 -6.30 -8.77
N PRO A 39 -3.63 -6.89 -9.92
CA PRO A 39 -4.30 -6.11 -10.97
C PRO A 39 -5.55 -5.36 -10.50
N ASP A 40 -6.39 -5.97 -9.67
CA ASP A 40 -7.60 -5.32 -9.18
C ASP A 40 -7.28 -4.16 -8.22
N TYR A 41 -6.28 -4.33 -7.36
CA TYR A 41 -5.80 -3.25 -6.50
C TYR A 41 -5.25 -2.08 -7.32
N PHE A 42 -4.48 -2.37 -8.37
CA PHE A 42 -3.93 -1.35 -9.27
C PHE A 42 -4.99 -0.57 -10.04
N LYS A 43 -6.19 -1.14 -10.32
CA LYS A 43 -7.29 -0.37 -10.92
C LYS A 43 -7.69 0.83 -10.05
N ILE A 44 -7.70 0.64 -8.73
CA ILE A 44 -8.01 1.71 -7.78
C ILE A 44 -6.89 2.74 -7.77
N LEU A 45 -5.63 2.30 -7.64
CA LEU A 45 -4.48 3.21 -7.66
C LEU A 45 -4.41 4.04 -8.95
N MET A 46 -4.65 3.41 -10.09
CA MET A 46 -4.66 4.08 -11.39
C MET A 46 -5.81 5.07 -11.52
N SER A 47 -7.00 4.75 -11.01
CA SER A 47 -8.13 5.70 -10.99
C SER A 47 -7.81 6.94 -10.15
N LEU A 48 -7.17 6.75 -8.99
CA LEU A 48 -6.72 7.86 -8.14
C LEU A 48 -5.56 8.66 -8.77
N LEU A 49 -4.65 8.00 -9.48
CA LEU A 49 -3.53 8.64 -10.19
C LEU A 49 -4.03 9.50 -11.35
N LEU A 50 -4.95 8.95 -12.16
CA LEU A 50 -5.51 9.61 -13.34
C LEU A 50 -6.59 10.63 -12.99
N ASP A 51 -7.10 10.61 -11.76
CA ASP A 51 -8.17 11.46 -11.27
C ASP A 51 -9.43 11.39 -12.15
N ASP A 52 -9.78 10.17 -12.57
CA ASP A 52 -10.76 9.88 -13.63
C ASP A 52 -12.21 9.82 -13.14
N GLU A 53 -12.45 10.19 -11.89
CA GLU A 53 -13.75 10.22 -11.21
C GLU A 53 -14.54 8.91 -11.16
N LYS A 54 -13.91 7.77 -11.48
CA LYS A 54 -14.58 6.47 -11.40
C LYS A 54 -14.83 6.02 -9.96
N VAL A 55 -13.93 6.38 -9.04
CA VAL A 55 -14.02 5.97 -7.63
C VAL A 55 -14.39 7.10 -6.68
N LEU A 56 -13.99 8.34 -6.98
CA LEU A 56 -14.20 9.52 -6.14
C LEU A 56 -14.28 10.78 -7.01
N LYS A 57 -15.02 11.81 -6.59
CA LYS A 57 -15.03 13.11 -7.27
C LYS A 57 -13.68 13.81 -7.16
N LYS A 58 -13.35 14.69 -8.12
CA LYS A 58 -12.10 15.47 -8.12
C LYS A 58 -11.89 16.31 -6.87
N GLU A 59 -12.96 16.88 -6.31
CA GLU A 59 -12.84 17.68 -5.09
C GLU A 59 -12.43 16.79 -3.89
N THR A 60 -12.88 15.53 -3.89
CA THR A 60 -12.57 14.56 -2.84
C THR A 60 -11.17 13.99 -2.99
N THR A 61 -10.75 13.66 -4.22
CA THR A 61 -9.38 13.19 -4.45
C THR A 61 -8.37 14.28 -4.16
N LYS A 62 -8.64 15.54 -4.52
CA LYS A 62 -7.80 16.69 -4.16
C LYS A 62 -7.50 16.75 -2.66
N MET A 63 -8.54 16.59 -1.83
CA MET A 63 -8.42 16.59 -0.37
C MET A 63 -7.46 15.49 0.14
N MET A 64 -7.39 14.33 -0.52
CA MET A 64 -6.48 13.23 -0.12
C MET A 64 -4.99 13.60 -0.22
N PHE A 65 -4.64 14.56 -1.08
CA PHE A 65 -3.27 15.02 -1.32
C PHE A 65 -2.96 16.36 -0.62
N GLU A 66 -3.86 16.83 0.24
CA GLU A 66 -3.64 18.01 1.08
C GLU A 66 -3.12 17.58 2.47
N PRO A 67 -2.22 18.34 3.11
CA PRO A 67 -1.80 18.06 4.48
C PRO A 67 -2.98 18.09 5.46
N GLN A 68 -3.24 16.97 6.15
CA GLN A 68 -4.38 16.82 7.07
C GLN A 68 -4.02 16.91 8.56
N LEU A 69 -2.72 17.04 8.89
CA LEU A 69 -2.23 16.98 10.26
C LEU A 69 -1.73 18.35 10.73
N SER A 70 -2.01 18.68 12.00
CA SER A 70 -1.39 19.82 12.68
C SER A 70 0.11 19.57 12.89
N GLU A 71 0.87 20.64 13.12
CA GLU A 71 2.31 20.55 13.45
C GLU A 71 2.57 19.65 14.67
N GLU A 72 1.72 19.77 15.70
CA GLU A 72 1.76 18.92 16.90
C GLU A 72 1.55 17.44 16.56
N SER A 73 0.58 17.12 15.70
CA SER A 73 0.31 15.75 15.27
C SER A 73 1.45 15.17 14.44
N ILE A 74 2.08 16.00 13.60
CA ILE A 74 3.27 15.63 12.83
C ILE A 74 4.44 15.29 13.77
N GLU A 75 4.66 16.12 14.79
CA GLU A 75 5.72 15.87 15.77
C GLU A 75 5.48 14.57 16.56
N ALA A 76 4.24 14.34 17.01
CA ALA A 76 3.85 13.13 17.71
C ALA A 76 4.06 11.87 16.84
N GLN A 77 3.66 11.91 15.56
CA GLN A 77 3.92 10.81 14.63
C GLN A 77 5.41 10.58 14.42
N LYS A 78 6.22 11.63 14.21
CA LYS A 78 7.68 11.48 14.05
C LYS A 78 8.28 10.76 15.25
N LYS A 79 7.91 11.13 16.48
CA LYS A 79 8.37 10.47 17.70
C LYS A 79 8.00 8.98 17.71
N LEU A 80 6.76 8.64 17.34
CA LEU A 80 6.30 7.25 17.24
C LEU A 80 7.15 6.43 16.26
N TRP A 81 7.42 6.97 15.06
CA TRP A 81 8.15 6.28 14.00
C TRP A 81 9.66 6.20 14.24
N THR A 82 10.24 7.08 15.07
CA THR A 82 11.67 7.02 15.42
C THR A 82 12.00 5.99 16.49
N ASP A 83 11.02 5.47 17.23
CA ASP A 83 11.23 4.49 18.28
C ASP A 83 11.21 3.04 17.72
N PRO A 84 12.33 2.29 17.82
CA PRO A 84 12.39 0.88 17.41
C PRO A 84 11.37 -0.03 18.12
N ALA A 85 10.96 0.30 19.36
CA ALA A 85 9.97 -0.48 20.10
C ALA A 85 8.57 -0.33 19.49
N ASN A 86 8.18 0.89 19.11
CA ASN A 86 6.88 1.16 18.48
C ASN A 86 6.82 0.62 17.05
N THR A 87 7.87 0.85 16.26
CA THR A 87 7.91 0.44 14.85
C THR A 87 7.88 -1.08 14.64
N LYS A 88 8.20 -1.90 15.66
CA LYS A 88 8.04 -3.37 15.61
C LYS A 88 6.57 -3.81 15.59
N LEU A 89 5.63 -2.95 15.97
CA LEU A 89 4.20 -3.26 16.06
C LEU A 89 3.44 -3.01 14.76
N PHE A 90 4.07 -2.35 13.78
CA PHE A 90 3.45 -2.00 12.51
C PHE A 90 3.86 -2.97 11.40
N VAL A 91 2.92 -3.26 10.49
CA VAL A 91 3.14 -4.08 9.30
C VAL A 91 3.11 -3.17 8.07
N GLY A 92 4.17 -3.23 7.28
CA GLY A 92 4.34 -2.43 6.06
C GLY A 92 5.37 -1.33 6.21
N GLU A 93 5.93 -0.92 5.08
CA GLU A 93 6.74 0.28 4.94
C GLU A 93 5.91 1.28 4.13
N PHE A 94 5.81 2.52 4.63
CA PHE A 94 4.98 3.56 4.04
C PHE A 94 5.89 4.63 3.44
N PRO A 95 6.34 4.46 2.18
CA PRO A 95 7.07 5.53 1.52
C PRO A 95 6.18 6.77 1.40
N PRO A 96 6.76 7.97 1.39
CA PRO A 96 6.01 9.24 1.41
C PRO A 96 5.04 9.40 0.22
N THR A 97 5.22 8.67 -0.89
CA THR A 97 4.39 8.80 -2.10
C THR A 97 4.00 7.44 -2.69
N PHE A 98 2.80 6.95 -2.34
CA PHE A 98 2.23 5.71 -2.90
C PHE A 98 1.51 5.95 -4.25
N VAL A 99 0.94 7.13 -4.42
CA VAL A 99 0.36 7.66 -5.66
C VAL A 99 0.99 9.03 -5.88
N ASP A 100 1.81 9.17 -6.91
CA ASP A 100 2.57 10.37 -7.23
C ASP A 100 2.10 10.95 -8.56
N ARG A 101 1.26 11.97 -8.47
CA ARG A 101 0.67 12.64 -9.64
C ARG A 101 1.72 13.43 -10.43
N GLU A 102 2.71 14.00 -9.77
CA GLU A 102 3.79 14.78 -10.41
C GLU A 102 4.72 13.87 -11.22
N ALA A 103 5.12 12.74 -10.64
CA ALA A 103 5.88 11.71 -11.33
C ALA A 103 5.02 10.89 -12.30
N SER A 104 3.70 11.04 -12.28
CA SER A 104 2.73 10.24 -13.03
C SER A 104 2.92 8.74 -12.78
N LEU A 105 3.13 8.38 -11.52
CA LEU A 105 3.52 7.04 -11.08
C LEU A 105 2.71 6.63 -9.85
N CYS A 106 2.21 5.41 -9.82
CA CYS A 106 1.74 4.76 -8.60
C CYS A 106 2.33 3.35 -8.52
N GLY A 107 2.51 2.82 -7.31
CA GLY A 107 3.15 1.52 -7.15
C GLY A 107 2.78 0.83 -5.85
N LEU A 108 2.89 -0.49 -5.86
CA LEU A 108 2.76 -1.34 -4.67
C LEU A 108 3.83 -2.42 -4.75
N TYR A 109 4.66 -2.52 -3.71
CA TYR A 109 5.48 -3.69 -3.46
C TYR A 109 4.78 -4.54 -2.40
N GLY A 110 4.33 -5.73 -2.78
CA GLY A 110 3.71 -6.68 -1.87
C GLY A 110 4.44 -8.01 -1.94
N ASP A 111 5.04 -8.43 -0.83
CA ASP A 111 5.51 -9.81 -0.66
C ASP A 111 4.48 -10.62 0.15
N GLN A 112 4.72 -11.92 0.29
CA GLN A 112 3.94 -12.80 1.17
C GLN A 112 4.87 -13.44 2.21
N VAL A 113 5.82 -12.67 2.72
CA VAL A 113 6.74 -13.16 3.76
C VAL A 113 6.03 -13.09 5.12
N LYS A 114 6.09 -14.18 5.88
CA LYS A 114 5.29 -14.38 7.10
C LYS A 114 5.79 -13.57 8.31
N LEU A 115 7.04 -13.11 8.28
CA LEU A 115 7.66 -12.43 9.42
C LEU A 115 7.62 -10.90 9.23
N PRO A 116 7.08 -10.14 10.19
CA PRO A 116 7.11 -8.69 10.12
C PRO A 116 8.55 -8.17 10.19
N ARG A 117 8.84 -7.14 9.38
CA ARG A 117 10.10 -6.39 9.40
C ARG A 117 11.36 -7.22 9.12
N ASP A 118 11.27 -8.16 8.18
CA ASP A 118 12.45 -8.73 7.55
C ASP A 118 13.27 -7.60 6.89
N THR A 119 14.55 -7.46 7.26
CA THR A 119 15.38 -6.33 6.79
C THR A 119 15.59 -6.36 5.29
N LYS A 120 15.61 -7.56 4.66
CA LYS A 120 15.75 -7.68 3.21
C LYS A 120 14.49 -7.23 2.50
N THR A 121 13.31 -7.47 3.06
CA THR A 121 12.06 -6.91 2.51
C THR A 121 12.14 -5.38 2.41
N GLY A 122 12.63 -4.68 3.44
CA GLY A 122 12.80 -3.22 3.39
C GLY A 122 13.81 -2.76 2.31
N GLU A 123 14.94 -3.46 2.20
CA GLU A 123 15.92 -3.21 1.12
C GLU A 123 15.29 -3.38 -0.28
N MET A 124 14.46 -4.41 -0.46
CA MET A 124 13.77 -4.68 -1.71
C MET A 124 12.69 -3.66 -2.04
N ILE A 125 11.94 -3.18 -1.04
CA ILE A 125 10.97 -2.08 -1.20
C ILE A 125 11.69 -0.84 -1.71
N THR A 126 12.79 -0.46 -1.05
CA THR A 126 13.61 0.69 -1.44
C THR A 126 14.18 0.55 -2.86
N LEU A 127 14.68 -0.64 -3.20
CA LEU A 127 15.24 -0.91 -4.53
C LEU A 127 14.16 -0.83 -5.62
N PHE A 128 13.00 -1.43 -5.36
CA PHE A 128 11.85 -1.39 -6.26
C PHE A 128 11.40 0.05 -6.52
N GLU A 129 11.22 0.85 -5.47
CA GLU A 129 10.82 2.25 -5.58
C GLU A 129 11.80 3.04 -6.46
N LYS A 130 13.10 2.99 -6.14
CA LYS A 130 14.15 3.69 -6.91
C LYS A 130 14.16 3.27 -8.38
N ALA A 131 14.01 1.98 -8.66
CA ALA A 131 13.98 1.45 -10.02
C ALA A 131 12.75 1.95 -10.81
N MET A 132 11.58 2.01 -10.16
CA MET A 132 10.34 2.49 -10.79
C MET A 132 10.39 3.98 -11.12
N TYR A 133 10.89 4.81 -10.20
CA TYR A 133 11.08 6.23 -10.45
C TYR A 133 12.09 6.48 -11.57
N LYS A 134 13.23 5.78 -11.56
CA LYS A 134 14.22 5.85 -12.65
C LYS A 134 13.59 5.53 -14.01
N ARG A 135 12.82 4.44 -14.10
CA ARG A 135 12.13 4.05 -15.35
C ARG A 135 11.08 5.07 -15.79
N SER A 136 10.34 5.67 -14.86
CA SER A 136 9.38 6.74 -15.17
C SER A 136 10.07 7.93 -15.82
N MET A 137 11.18 8.38 -15.24
CA MET A 137 11.99 9.50 -15.77
C MET A 137 12.57 9.18 -17.15
N GLU A 138 13.15 7.98 -17.33
CA GLU A 138 13.67 7.53 -18.62
C GLU A 138 12.58 7.44 -19.70
N LYS A 139 11.36 7.05 -19.32
CA LYS A 139 10.22 7.02 -20.25
C LYS A 139 9.80 8.43 -20.64
N LYS A 140 9.69 9.36 -19.68
CA LYS A 140 9.38 10.77 -19.94
C LYS A 140 10.41 11.43 -20.85
N ALA A 141 11.69 11.11 -20.71
CA ALA A 141 12.77 11.66 -21.55
C ALA A 141 12.75 11.15 -23.02
N LYS A 142 12.00 10.08 -23.31
CA LYS A 142 11.88 9.48 -24.65
C LYS A 142 10.59 9.87 -25.38
N MET A 143 9.71 10.62 -24.73
CA MET A 143 8.45 11.15 -25.29
C MET A 143 8.67 12.57 -25.81
#